data_AF-A0AAE0YV49-F1
#
_entry.id   AF-A0AAE0YV49-F1
#
_cell.length_a   1.000
_cell.length_b   1.000
_cell.length_c   1.000
_cell.angle_alpha   90.00
_cell.angle_beta   90.00
_cell.angle_gamma   90.00
#
_symmetry.space_group_name_H-M   'P 1'
#
loop_
_entity.id
_entity.type
_entity.pdbx_description
1 polymer ?
#
loop_
_entity_poly.entity_id
_entity_poly.type
_entity_poly.pdbx_seq_one_letter_code
_entity_poly.pdbx_strand_id
1 'polypeptide(L)'
;MAAVSTQIESRIDFDRFSRLSRAVRVMAWSLRFVKNSRCPQGRESSPDLSSAEIEAGRIMVLKSVQNEFYNEKISDLNNGKCVRKTSSIYQLSPFIGEDGLITIYGRLEKAPALLYDEKHPILLP
;
A
#
# COMPACT_ATOMS: atom_id res chain seq x y z
N MET A 1 21.37 -13.09 22.13
CA MET A 1 20.89 -13.29 20.74
C MET A 1 20.58 -11.92 20.16
N ALA A 2 21.38 -11.48 19.19
CA ALA A 2 21.26 -10.14 18.61
C ALA A 2 19.95 -10.04 17.82
N ALA A 3 19.14 -9.03 18.14
CA ALA A 3 18.02 -8.63 17.29
C ALA A 3 18.61 -8.15 15.97
N VAL A 4 18.42 -8.93 14.90
CA VAL A 4 18.68 -8.46 13.55
C VAL A 4 17.62 -7.39 13.29
N SER A 5 18.01 -6.13 13.43
CA SER A 5 17.26 -4.99 12.95
C SER A 5 17.20 -5.11 11.43
N THR A 6 16.21 -5.85 10.92
CA THR A 6 15.90 -5.89 9.50
C THR A 6 15.42 -4.51 9.12
N GLN A 7 16.35 -3.65 8.72
CA GLN A 7 16.04 -2.48 7.90
C GLN A 7 15.32 -3.04 6.68
N ILE A 8 14.00 -2.80 6.61
CA ILE A 8 13.20 -3.15 5.45
C ILE A 8 13.57 -2.10 4.41
N GLU A 9 14.67 -2.33 3.70
CA GLU A 9 14.97 -1.62 2.46
C GLU A 9 13.72 -1.69 1.58
N SER A 10 13.36 -0.56 0.96
CA SER A 10 12.24 -0.48 0.04
C SER A 10 12.39 -1.60 -0.99
N ARG A 11 11.45 -2.57 -0.96
CA ARG A 11 11.54 -3.80 -1.78
C ARG A 11 11.47 -3.55 -3.29
N ILE A 12 11.30 -2.30 -3.71
CA ILE A 12 11.09 -1.88 -5.09
C ILE A 12 11.95 -0.64 -5.35
N ASP A 13 12.92 -0.77 -6.24
CA ASP A 13 13.65 0.35 -6.82
C ASP A 13 12.80 0.96 -7.94
N PHE A 14 12.15 2.10 -7.64
CA PHE A 14 11.23 2.76 -8.57
C PHE A 14 11.95 3.42 -9.76
N ASP A 15 13.23 3.77 -9.64
CA ASP A 15 14.01 4.41 -10.71
C ASP A 15 14.23 3.47 -11.91
N ARG A 16 14.09 2.16 -11.70
CA ARG A 16 14.13 1.16 -12.78
C ARG A 16 12.88 1.14 -13.65
N PHE A 17 11.84 1.86 -13.28
CA PHE A 17 10.56 1.86 -13.98
C PHE A 17 10.25 3.24 -14.57
N SER A 18 10.21 3.32 -15.90
CA SER A 18 9.73 4.51 -16.62
C SER A 18 8.21 4.67 -16.62
N ARG A 19 7.47 3.66 -16.14
CA ARG A 19 6.00 3.64 -16.11
C ARG A 19 5.51 2.93 -14.85
N LEU A 20 4.64 3.59 -14.08
CA LEU A 20 3.98 3.00 -12.91
C LEU A 20 3.25 1.71 -13.25
N SER A 21 2.55 1.66 -14.39
CA SER A 21 1.84 0.46 -14.84
C SER A 21 2.75 -0.76 -15.00
N ARG A 22 4.04 -0.55 -15.36
CA ARG A 22 5.03 -1.62 -15.42
C ARG A 22 5.42 -2.10 -14.02
N ALA A 23 5.68 -1.17 -13.09
CA ALA A 23 5.99 -1.51 -11.69
C ALA A 23 4.86 -2.32 -11.05
N VAL A 24 3.61 -1.87 -11.23
CA VAL A 24 2.41 -2.56 -10.73
C VAL A 24 2.30 -3.98 -11.29
N ARG A 25 2.46 -4.15 -12.61
CA ARG A 25 2.40 -5.48 -13.25
C ARG A 25 3.51 -6.41 -12.79
N VAL A 26 4.74 -5.91 -12.64
CA VAL A 26 5.87 -6.69 -12.11
C VAL A 26 5.59 -7.14 -10.68
N MET A 27 5.02 -6.26 -9.85
CA MET A 27 4.62 -6.62 -8.49
C MET A 27 3.49 -7.66 -8.49
N ALA A 28 2.47 -7.51 -9.33
CA ALA A 28 1.38 -8.47 -9.47
C ALA A 28 1.89 -9.87 -9.86
N TRP A 29 2.81 -9.96 -10.83
CA TRP A 29 3.46 -11.23 -11.19
C TRP A 29 4.26 -11.83 -10.04
N SER A 30 5.00 -11.01 -9.30
CA SER A 30 5.73 -11.44 -8.12
C SER A 30 4.80 -12.02 -7.05
N LEU A 31 3.65 -11.38 -6.80
CA LEU A 31 2.63 -11.85 -5.87
C LEU A 31 2.00 -13.18 -6.34
N ARG A 32 1.65 -13.31 -7.63
CA ARG A 32 1.16 -14.57 -8.20
C ARG A 32 2.19 -15.68 -8.04
N PHE A 33 3.45 -15.41 -8.32
CA PHE A 33 4.53 -16.38 -8.14
C PHE A 33 4.59 -16.87 -6.68
N VAL A 34 4.63 -15.95 -5.72
CA VAL A 34 4.64 -16.30 -4.28
C VAL A 34 3.40 -17.11 -3.89
N LYS A 35 2.21 -16.73 -4.35
CA LYS A 35 0.96 -17.47 -4.12
C LYS A 35 1.06 -18.91 -4.65
N ASN A 36 1.49 -19.07 -5.90
CA ASN A 36 1.63 -20.36 -6.57
C ASN A 36 2.69 -21.25 -5.93
N SER A 37 3.81 -20.67 -5.47
CA SER A 37 4.85 -21.40 -4.74
C SER A 37 4.39 -21.88 -3.37
N ARG A 38 3.49 -21.15 -2.70
CA ARG A 38 2.96 -21.50 -1.37
C ARG A 38 1.77 -22.45 -1.42
N CYS A 39 0.94 -22.39 -2.45
CA CYS A 39 -0.24 -23.24 -2.60
C CYS A 39 -0.28 -23.87 -4.00
N PRO A 40 0.39 -25.02 -4.21
CA PRO A 40 0.42 -25.68 -5.52
C PRO A 40 -0.96 -26.13 -6.01
N GLN A 41 -1.89 -26.44 -5.10
CA GLN A 41 -3.23 -26.96 -5.45
C GLN A 41 -4.16 -25.88 -6.03
N GLY A 42 -3.92 -24.60 -5.72
CA GLY A 42 -4.71 -23.46 -6.21
C GLY A 42 -3.93 -22.58 -7.19
N ARG A 43 -3.03 -23.19 -7.97
CA ARG A 43 -2.09 -22.48 -8.85
C ARG A 43 -2.83 -21.74 -9.96
N GLU A 44 -2.62 -20.43 -10.03
CA GLU A 44 -3.07 -19.62 -11.16
C GLU A 44 -2.07 -19.77 -12.31
N SER A 45 -2.55 -20.22 -13.47
CA SER A 45 -1.74 -20.51 -14.66
C SER A 45 -2.19 -19.73 -15.90
N SER A 46 -3.16 -18.82 -15.75
CA SER A 46 -3.57 -17.91 -16.81
C SER A 46 -2.36 -17.14 -17.38
N PRO A 47 -2.25 -16.98 -18.71
CA PRO A 47 -1.21 -16.16 -19.32
C PRO A 47 -1.33 -14.67 -18.94
N ASP A 48 -2.53 -14.24 -18.55
CA ASP A 48 -2.85 -12.84 -18.23
C ASP A 48 -3.06 -12.63 -16.74
N LEU A 49 -2.77 -11.40 -16.28
CA LEU A 49 -3.10 -10.94 -14.94
C LEU A 49 -4.58 -10.55 -14.87
N SER A 50 -5.28 -11.04 -13.84
CA SER A 50 -6.63 -10.57 -13.54
C SER A 50 -6.61 -9.13 -13.00
N SER A 51 -7.75 -8.45 -13.07
CA SER A 51 -7.91 -7.11 -12.46
C SER A 51 -7.60 -7.12 -10.96
N ALA A 52 -8.01 -8.16 -10.24
CA ALA A 52 -7.73 -8.33 -8.82
C ALA A 52 -6.23 -8.44 -8.51
N GLU A 53 -5.45 -9.12 -9.37
CA GLU A 53 -4.00 -9.23 -9.17
C GLU A 53 -3.28 -7.94 -9.52
N ILE A 54 -3.74 -7.22 -10.54
CA ILE A 54 -3.22 -5.88 -10.86
C ILE A 54 -3.47 -4.94 -9.68
N GLU A 55 -4.67 -4.97 -9.09
CA GLU A 55 -4.99 -4.14 -7.92
C GLU A 55 -4.16 -4.55 -6.70
N ALA A 56 -3.99 -5.85 -6.43
CA ALA A 56 -3.11 -6.31 -5.37
C ALA A 56 -1.65 -5.84 -5.58
N GLY A 57 -1.15 -5.87 -6.81
CA GLY A 57 0.15 -5.33 -7.19
C GLY A 57 0.25 -3.82 -6.93
N ARG A 58 -0.82 -3.07 -7.25
CA ARG A 58 -0.92 -1.63 -7.01
C ARG A 58 -0.88 -1.30 -5.53
N ILE A 59 -1.71 -1.98 -4.72
CA ILE A 59 -1.72 -1.81 -3.25
C ILE A 59 -0.34 -2.11 -2.66
N MET A 60 0.35 -3.16 -3.12
CA MET A 60 1.68 -3.49 -2.62
C MET A 60 2.73 -2.43 -2.99
N VAL A 61 2.66 -1.85 -4.18
CA VAL A 61 3.49 -0.71 -4.59
C VAL A 61 3.23 0.49 -3.66
N LEU A 62 1.97 0.85 -3.46
CA LEU A 62 1.57 1.98 -2.59
C LEU A 62 2.02 1.76 -1.14
N LYS A 63 1.87 0.54 -0.61
CA LYS A 63 2.37 0.15 0.71
C LYS A 63 3.87 0.30 0.81
N SER A 64 4.61 -0.04 -0.25
CA SER A 64 6.07 0.08 -0.25
C SER A 64 6.48 1.54 -0.12
N VAL A 65 5.86 2.43 -0.91
CA VAL A 65 6.09 3.87 -0.83
C VAL A 65 5.71 4.44 0.55
N GLN A 66 4.51 4.14 1.05
CA GLN A 66 4.11 4.65 2.36
C GLN A 66 4.98 4.11 3.50
N ASN A 67 5.44 2.85 3.44
CA ASN A 67 6.36 2.31 4.44
C ASN A 67 7.75 2.97 4.39
N GLU A 68 8.18 3.46 3.24
CA GLU A 68 9.46 4.16 3.10
C GLU A 68 9.40 5.56 3.75
N PHE A 69 8.35 6.34 3.49
CA PHE A 69 8.27 7.73 3.93
C PHE A 69 7.49 7.93 5.25
N TYR A 70 6.55 7.05 5.55
CA TYR A 70 5.60 7.18 6.65
C TYR A 70 5.67 6.04 7.67
N ASN A 71 6.74 5.24 7.70
CA ASN A 71 6.89 4.08 8.60
C ASN A 71 6.43 4.34 10.04
N GLU A 72 6.99 5.37 10.67
CA GLU A 72 6.66 5.73 12.06
C GLU A 72 5.19 6.11 12.23
N LYS A 73 4.61 6.77 11.22
CA LYS A 73 3.23 7.24 11.24
C LYS A 73 2.26 6.07 11.05
N ILE A 74 2.60 5.12 10.18
CA ILE A 74 1.89 3.84 10.04
C ILE A 74 1.90 3.09 11.37
N SER A 75 3.05 3.01 12.04
CA SER A 75 3.17 2.37 13.35
C SER A 75 2.30 3.06 14.41
N ASP A 76 2.34 4.39 14.49
CA ASP A 76 1.49 5.15 15.42
C ASP A 76 -0.01 4.87 15.15
N LEU A 77 -0.45 4.96 13.90
CA LEU A 77 -1.85 4.75 13.51
C LEU A 77 -2.32 3.31 13.76
N ASN A 78 -1.51 2.30 13.44
CA ASN A 78 -1.84 0.89 13.70
C ASN A 78 -1.98 0.59 15.21
N ASN A 79 -1.29 1.35 16.07
CA ASN A 79 -1.42 1.25 17.52
C ASN A 79 -2.57 2.09 18.10
N GLY A 80 -3.47 2.61 17.25
CA GLY A 80 -4.58 3.46 17.66
C GLY A 80 -4.16 4.84 18.14
N LYS A 81 -2.92 5.26 17.88
CA LYS A 81 -2.43 6.60 18.22
C LYS A 81 -2.65 7.55 17.05
N CYS A 82 -2.86 8.82 17.35
CA CYS A 82 -2.83 9.86 16.32
C CYS A 82 -1.39 10.10 15.86
N VAL A 83 -1.24 10.50 14.59
CA VAL A 83 0.04 11.00 14.08
C VAL A 83 0.48 12.20 14.92
N ARG A 84 1.79 12.36 15.12
CA ARG A 84 2.35 13.49 15.88
C ARG A 84 1.92 14.83 15.26
N LYS A 85 1.54 15.80 16.10
CA LYS A 85 1.12 17.15 15.68
C LYS A 85 2.17 17.92 14.89
N THR A 86 3.44 17.58 15.06
CA THR A 86 4.57 18.17 14.33
C THR A 86 4.73 17.61 12.91
N SER A 87 4.02 16.52 12.58
CA SER A 87 4.07 15.91 11.25
C SER A 87 3.27 16.73 10.23
N SER A 88 3.79 16.86 9.02
CA SER A 88 3.12 17.56 7.91
C SER A 88 1.74 16.98 7.60
N ILE A 89 1.55 15.68 7.82
CA ILE A 89 0.30 14.97 7.49
C ILE A 89 -0.74 15.05 8.60
N TYR A 90 -0.43 15.59 9.79
CA TYR A 90 -1.37 15.62 10.92
C TYR A 90 -2.67 16.36 10.61
N GLN A 91 -2.57 17.49 9.92
CA GLN A 91 -3.72 18.32 9.57
C GLN A 91 -4.64 17.67 8.52
N LEU A 92 -4.16 16.61 7.86
CA LEU A 92 -4.92 15.83 6.90
C LEU A 92 -5.75 14.73 7.59
N SER A 93 -5.78 14.65 8.93
CA SER A 93 -6.53 13.64 9.68
C SER A 93 -6.35 12.21 9.12
N PRO A 94 -5.09 11.73 9.01
CA PRO A 94 -4.79 10.45 8.37
C PRO A 94 -5.26 9.29 9.24
N PHE A 95 -5.70 8.21 8.61
CA PHE A 95 -6.08 6.94 9.24
C PHE A 95 -5.67 5.76 8.37
N ILE A 96 -5.78 4.53 8.90
CA ILE A 96 -5.49 3.32 8.13
C ILE A 96 -6.80 2.81 7.49
N GLY A 97 -6.83 2.75 6.17
CA GLY A 97 -7.92 2.18 5.38
C GLY A 97 -7.94 0.65 5.43
N GLU A 98 -8.98 0.05 4.85
CA GLU A 98 -9.19 -1.41 4.84
C GLU A 98 -8.07 -2.18 4.13
N ASP A 99 -7.47 -1.57 3.12
CA ASP A 99 -6.34 -2.13 2.38
C ASP A 99 -5.02 -1.99 3.13
N GLY A 100 -4.99 -1.36 4.31
CA GLY A 100 -3.80 -1.13 5.11
C GLY A 100 -2.92 0.01 4.62
N LEU A 101 -3.46 0.92 3.80
CA LEU A 101 -2.81 2.17 3.41
C LEU A 101 -3.26 3.32 4.30
N ILE A 102 -2.41 4.35 4.43
CA ILE A 102 -2.81 5.63 5.00
C ILE A 102 -3.75 6.32 4.02
N THR A 103 -4.96 6.61 4.48
CA THR A 103 -5.98 7.38 3.80
C THR A 103 -6.32 8.63 4.61
N ILE A 104 -6.99 9.59 3.97
CA ILE A 104 -7.31 10.90 4.54
C ILE A 104 -8.81 10.97 4.84
N TYR A 105 -9.16 11.44 6.04
CA TYR A 105 -10.51 11.94 6.28
C TYR A 105 -10.67 13.34 5.67
N GLY A 106 -11.77 13.55 4.95
CA GLY A 106 -11.96 14.77 4.16
C GLY A 106 -13.36 15.34 4.21
N ARG A 107 -13.52 16.51 3.57
CA ARG A 107 -14.79 17.24 3.48
C ARG A 107 -15.87 16.48 2.71
N LEU A 108 -15.47 15.48 1.93
CA LEU A 108 -16.35 14.67 1.07
C LEU A 108 -16.99 13.48 1.81
N GLU A 109 -16.67 13.26 3.08
CA GLU A 109 -17.21 12.16 3.90
C GLU A 109 -18.74 12.04 3.81
N LYS A 110 -19.43 13.18 3.82
CA LYS A 110 -20.90 13.26 3.81
C LYS A 110 -21.52 13.29 2.40
N ALA A 111 -20.73 13.20 1.33
CA ALA A 111 -21.24 13.21 -0.03
C ALA A 111 -21.88 11.85 -0.37
N PRO A 112 -23.20 11.73 -0.54
CA PRO A 112 -23.85 10.43 -0.70
C PRO A 112 -23.54 9.76 -2.05
N ALA A 113 -23.21 10.55 -3.08
CA ALA A 113 -22.98 10.07 -4.44
C ALA A 113 -21.56 9.56 -4.71
N LEU A 114 -20.63 9.70 -3.76
CA LEU A 114 -19.23 9.31 -3.95
C LEU A 114 -18.93 7.93 -3.37
N LEU A 115 -18.08 7.19 -4.07
CA LEU A 115 -17.51 5.92 -3.62
C LEU A 115 -16.52 6.14 -2.47
N TYR A 116 -16.21 5.06 -1.75
CA TYR A 116 -15.31 5.10 -0.60
C TYR A 116 -13.94 5.70 -0.95
N ASP A 117 -13.29 5.22 -2.01
CA ASP A 117 -11.97 5.68 -2.45
C ASP A 117 -11.96 7.16 -2.89
N GLU A 118 -13.10 7.67 -3.35
CA GLU A 118 -13.27 9.08 -3.72
C GLU A 118 -13.41 9.98 -2.48
N LYS A 119 -13.96 9.44 -1.39
CA LYS A 119 -14.09 10.13 -0.10
C LYS A 119 -12.81 10.09 0.71
N HIS A 120 -12.07 8.99 0.60
CA HIS A 120 -10.92 8.66 1.42
C HIS A 120 -9.69 8.42 0.54
N PRO A 121 -9.14 9.48 -0.08
CA PRO A 121 -8.01 9.36 -0.97
C PRO A 121 -6.78 8.83 -0.22
N ILE A 122 -6.02 7.97 -0.91
CA ILE A 122 -4.75 7.42 -0.42
C ILE A 122 -3.72 8.54 -0.36
N LEU A 123 -3.04 8.66 0.78
CA LEU A 123 -2.00 9.67 0.99
C LEU A 123 -0.67 9.19 0.38
N LEU A 124 -0.09 9.97 -0.52
CA LEU A 124 1.25 9.75 -1.04
C LEU A 124 2.26 10.75 -0.46
N PRO A 125 3.56 10.40 -0.41
CA PRO A 125 4.65 11.33 -0.05
C PRO A 125 4.81 12.51 -1.02
#